data_AF-A0A8I6S5M5-F1
#
_entry.id   AF-A0A8I6S5M5-F1
#
_cell.length_a   1.000
_cell.length_b   1.000
_cell.length_c   1.000
_cell.angle_alpha   90.00
_cell.angle_beta   90.00
_cell.angle_gamma   90.00
#
_symmetry.space_group_name_H-M   'P 1'
#
loop_
_entity.id
_entity.type
_entity.pdbx_description
1 polymer ?
#
loop_
_entity_poly.entity_id
_entity_poly.type
_entity_poly.pdbx_seq_one_letter_code
_entity_poly.pdbx_strand_id
1 'polypeptide(L)'
;MGKGELRKVTPLVDMFRNFLLGRKHTNPLRYGDYYAPRTQPPPVLPEGPAHKLSDNYYCARDVRREVVPPLTLSDGPSIKQIAGSSGGSKEVGQVLKTPGQPWQWD
;
A
#
# COMPACT_ATOMS: atom_id res chain seq x y z
N MET A 1 -18.37 -24.59 21.42
CA MET A 1 -18.20 -25.93 20.81
C MET A 1 -16.71 -26.22 20.74
N GLY A 2 -16.23 -27.34 21.28
CA GLY A 2 -14.85 -27.78 21.05
C GLY A 2 -14.65 -28.08 19.56
N LYS A 3 -13.43 -27.88 19.04
CA LYS A 3 -13.11 -28.21 17.65
C LYS A 3 -13.27 -29.71 17.44
N GLY A 4 -14.08 -30.13 16.47
CA GLY A 4 -14.25 -31.54 16.11
C GLY A 4 -13.05 -32.10 15.36
N GLU A 5 -12.97 -33.42 15.26
CA GLU A 5 -11.95 -34.05 14.40
C GLU A 5 -12.25 -33.76 12.92
N LEU A 6 -11.24 -33.27 12.21
CA LEU A 6 -11.28 -33.03 10.78
C LEU A 6 -11.56 -34.32 10.00
N ARG A 7 -12.41 -34.26 8.97
CA ARG A 7 -12.57 -35.42 8.08
C ARG A 7 -11.26 -35.75 7.40
N LYS A 8 -10.74 -36.95 7.68
CA LYS A 8 -9.54 -37.52 7.05
C LYS A 8 -9.92 -38.69 6.15
N VAL A 9 -9.05 -38.99 5.19
CA VAL A 9 -9.12 -40.21 4.40
C VAL A 9 -8.77 -41.42 5.26
N THR A 10 -9.07 -42.63 4.79
CA THR A 10 -8.71 -43.86 5.52
C THR A 10 -7.19 -43.93 5.73
N PRO A 11 -6.71 -44.52 6.83
CA PRO A 11 -5.27 -44.56 7.15
C PRO A 11 -4.39 -45.16 6.04
N LEU A 12 -4.90 -46.16 5.32
CA LEU A 12 -4.21 -46.78 4.18
C LEU A 12 -3.97 -45.77 3.05
N VAL A 13 -5.00 -45.00 2.69
CA VAL A 13 -4.92 -43.99 1.62
C VAL A 13 -4.05 -42.81 2.06
N ASP A 14 -4.10 -42.43 3.35
CA ASP A 14 -3.23 -41.38 3.88
C ASP A 14 -1.75 -41.78 3.80
N MET A 15 -1.43 -43.02 4.16
CA MET A 15 -0.07 -43.56 4.07
C MET A 15 0.44 -43.60 2.63
N PHE A 16 -0.37 -44.13 1.71
CA PHE A 16 -0.03 -44.19 0.29
C PHE A 16 0.19 -42.80 -0.31
N ARG A 17 -0.68 -41.84 0.05
CA ARG A 17 -0.55 -40.45 -0.38
C ARG A 17 0.72 -39.78 0.17
N ASN A 18 1.00 -39.94 1.47
CA ASN A 18 2.18 -39.35 2.09
C ASN A 18 3.48 -39.95 1.51
N PHE A 19 3.47 -41.24 1.17
CA PHE A 19 4.57 -41.91 0.50
C PHE A 19 4.83 -41.31 -0.89
N LEU A 20 3.81 -41.20 -1.75
CA LEU A 20 3.97 -40.63 -3.09
C LEU A 20 4.33 -39.14 -3.08
N LEU A 21 3.88 -38.39 -2.07
CA LEU A 21 4.19 -36.97 -1.93
C LEU A 21 5.59 -36.71 -1.35
N GLY A 22 6.24 -37.70 -0.74
CA GLY A 22 7.50 -37.52 -0.01
C GLY A 22 7.39 -36.58 1.21
N ARG A 23 6.18 -36.25 1.63
CA ARG A 23 5.89 -35.34 2.75
C ARG A 23 4.51 -35.63 3.34
N LYS A 24 4.28 -35.14 4.56
CA LYS A 24 2.95 -35.16 5.16
C LYS A 24 2.00 -34.26 4.38
N HIS A 25 0.86 -34.81 3.98
CA HIS A 25 -0.16 -34.07 3.27
C HIS A 25 -0.77 -32.97 4.14
N THR A 26 -0.74 -31.74 3.62
CA THR A 26 -1.38 -30.56 4.21
C THR A 26 -2.76 -30.41 3.59
N ASN A 27 -3.82 -30.53 4.40
CA ASN A 27 -5.20 -30.47 3.92
C ASN A 27 -5.57 -29.02 3.54
N PRO A 28 -5.90 -28.71 2.26
CA PRO A 28 -6.28 -27.36 1.83
C PRO A 28 -7.78 -27.07 2.03
N LEU A 29 -8.56 -28.07 2.45
CA LEU A 29 -10.01 -27.94 2.58
C LEU A 29 -10.39 -27.12 3.83
N ARG A 30 -11.55 -26.47 3.72
CA ARG A 30 -12.08 -25.56 4.74
C ARG A 30 -13.14 -26.26 5.56
N TYR A 31 -12.96 -26.27 6.88
CA TYR A 31 -13.87 -26.90 7.83
C TYR A 31 -14.43 -25.86 8.78
N GLY A 32 -15.75 -25.89 9.00
CA GLY A 32 -16.46 -24.86 9.78
C GLY A 32 -15.85 -24.58 11.15
N ASP A 33 -15.39 -25.62 11.85
CA ASP A 33 -14.80 -25.53 13.20
C ASP A 33 -13.47 -24.75 13.26
N TYR A 34 -12.80 -24.57 12.12
CA TYR A 34 -11.52 -23.88 11.99
C TYR A 34 -11.66 -22.51 11.30
N TYR A 35 -12.89 -22.12 10.97
CA TYR A 35 -13.21 -20.84 10.37
C TYR A 35 -14.05 -20.00 11.35
N ALA A 36 -14.03 -18.69 11.14
CA ALA A 36 -14.98 -17.81 11.81
C ALA A 36 -16.42 -18.26 11.46
N PRO A 37 -17.36 -18.16 12.42
CA PRO A 37 -18.75 -18.52 12.17
C PRO A 37 -19.36 -17.66 11.05
N ARG A 38 -20.39 -18.15 10.36
CA ARG A 38 -21.07 -17.37 9.33
C ARG A 38 -21.83 -16.17 9.91
N THR A 39 -22.34 -16.32 11.13
CA THR A 39 -23.02 -15.26 11.86
C THR A 39 -22.03 -14.64 12.84
N GLN A 40 -21.85 -13.33 12.72
CA GLN A 40 -21.01 -12.54 13.62
C GLN A 40 -21.91 -11.66 14.50
N PRO A 41 -21.51 -11.39 15.75
CA PRO A 41 -22.19 -10.39 16.57
C PRO A 41 -22.07 -9.01 15.92
N PRO A 42 -23.02 -8.08 16.18
CA PRO A 42 -22.90 -6.72 15.69
C PRO A 42 -21.62 -6.07 16.25
N PRO A 43 -20.75 -5.49 15.40
CA PRO A 43 -19.53 -4.85 15.86
C PRO A 43 -19.81 -3.45 16.42
N VAL A 44 -18.98 -3.01 17.36
CA VAL A 44 -18.89 -1.60 17.78
C VAL A 44 -17.58 -1.05 17.21
N LEU A 45 -17.69 -0.25 16.15
CA LEU A 45 -16.52 0.33 15.48
C LEU A 45 -16.05 1.60 16.21
N PRO A 46 -14.73 1.83 16.35
CA PRO A 46 -14.24 3.07 16.89
C PRO A 46 -14.57 4.24 15.97
N GLU A 47 -14.76 5.41 16.56
CA GLU A 47 -14.99 6.63 15.82
C GLU A 47 -13.73 7.10 15.09
N GLY A 48 -13.93 7.70 13.90
CA GLY A 48 -12.87 8.39 13.18
C GLY A 48 -12.41 9.70 13.85
N PRO A 49 -11.25 10.24 13.45
CA PRO A 49 -10.58 11.38 14.11
C PRO A 49 -11.36 12.70 14.05
N ALA A 50 -12.36 12.80 13.16
CA ALA A 50 -13.21 13.98 12.99
C ALA A 50 -14.57 13.87 13.70
N HIS A 51 -14.79 12.88 14.58
CA HIS A 51 -15.95 12.87 15.48
C HIS A 51 -15.62 13.65 16.75
N LYS A 52 -15.51 14.97 16.62
CA LYS A 52 -15.24 15.91 17.71
C LYS A 52 -16.38 16.90 17.83
N LEU A 53 -16.80 17.20 19.06
CA LEU A 53 -17.91 18.13 19.36
C LEU A 53 -17.52 19.60 19.20
N SER A 54 -16.24 19.93 19.35
CA SER A 54 -15.69 21.28 19.25
C SER A 54 -14.36 21.27 18.50
N ASP A 55 -13.95 22.45 18.00
CA ASP A 55 -12.66 22.63 17.31
C ASP A 55 -12.45 21.65 16.14
N ASN A 56 -13.47 21.55 15.28
CA ASN A 56 -13.52 20.59 14.18
C ASN A 56 -14.18 21.19 12.94
N TYR A 57 -13.84 22.45 12.66
CA TYR A 57 -14.33 23.15 11.48
C TYR A 57 -13.84 22.47 10.21
N TYR A 58 -14.76 22.19 9.28
CA TYR A 58 -14.44 21.51 8.03
C TYR A 58 -13.40 22.27 7.20
N CYS A 59 -13.41 23.61 7.23
CA CYS A 59 -12.47 24.45 6.49
C CYS A 59 -11.00 24.23 6.86
N ALA A 60 -10.71 23.77 8.09
CA ALA A 60 -9.34 23.52 8.55
C ALA A 60 -8.79 22.14 8.11
N ARG A 61 -9.63 21.28 7.51
CA ARG A 61 -9.26 19.91 7.12
C ARG A 61 -9.75 19.52 5.72
N ASP A 62 -10.17 20.50 4.93
CA ASP A 62 -10.71 20.28 3.59
C ASP A 62 -9.58 20.21 2.55
N VAL A 63 -8.90 19.07 2.49
CA VAL A 63 -7.80 18.81 1.53
C VAL A 63 -8.24 19.04 0.08
N ARG A 64 -9.54 18.88 -0.23
CA ARG A 64 -10.05 19.14 -1.59
C ARG A 64 -9.86 20.59 -2.03
N ARG A 65 -9.82 21.54 -1.09
CA ARG A 65 -9.62 22.97 -1.35
C ARG A 65 -8.16 23.42 -1.20
N GLU A 66 -7.31 22.55 -0.66
CA GLU A 66 -5.86 22.79 -0.57
C GLU A 66 -5.14 22.50 -1.90
N VAL A 67 -5.81 21.79 -2.82
CA VAL A 67 -5.25 21.49 -4.15
C VAL A 67 -5.14 22.78 -4.97
N VAL A 68 -3.90 23.14 -5.32
CA VAL A 68 -3.56 24.27 -6.18
C VAL A 68 -3.25 23.74 -7.60
N PRO A 69 -3.53 24.51 -8.67
CA PRO A 69 -3.07 24.18 -10.02
C PRO A 69 -1.57 23.88 -10.07
N PRO A 70 -1.11 23.02 -10.98
CA PRO A 70 0.31 22.67 -11.09
C PRO A 70 1.14 23.91 -11.42
N LEU A 71 2.34 23.97 -10.85
CA LEU A 71 3.30 25.02 -11.19
C LEU A 71 3.84 24.79 -12.61
N THR A 72 3.50 25.68 -13.53
CA THR A 72 4.10 25.70 -14.86
C THR A 72 5.58 26.07 -14.74
N LEU A 73 6.48 25.15 -15.14
CA LEU A 73 7.91 25.43 -15.23
C LEU A 73 8.31 26.07 -16.56
N SER A 74 7.59 25.77 -17.65
CA SER A 74 7.79 26.36 -18.98
C SER A 74 6.57 26.17 -19.88
N ASP A 75 5.93 27.26 -20.31
CA ASP A 75 4.85 27.24 -21.31
C ASP A 75 5.27 28.03 -22.56
N GLY A 76 5.46 27.35 -23.70
CA GLY A 76 5.61 27.98 -25.03
C GLY A 76 6.85 28.85 -25.25
N PRO A 77 7.08 29.41 -26.47
CA PRO A 77 8.40 29.88 -26.95
C PRO A 77 8.89 31.19 -26.33
N SER A 78 8.40 31.56 -25.16
CA SER A 78 8.85 32.71 -24.36
C SER A 78 9.70 32.26 -23.17
N ILE A 79 10.72 31.44 -23.43
CA ILE A 79 11.94 31.47 -22.63
C ILE A 79 12.62 32.81 -22.92
N LYS A 80 12.31 33.87 -22.17
CA LYS A 80 13.12 35.08 -22.08
C LYS A 80 13.51 35.20 -20.60
N GLN A 81 14.76 35.14 -20.15
CA GLN A 81 16.06 35.42 -20.75
C GLN A 81 17.07 34.35 -20.31
N ILE A 82 17.86 33.80 -21.25
CA ILE A 82 19.28 33.57 -20.94
C ILE A 82 19.82 34.98 -20.69
N ALA A 83 20.33 35.25 -19.48
CA ALA A 83 20.90 36.53 -19.13
C ALA A 83 21.97 36.91 -20.18
N GLY A 84 21.61 37.80 -21.10
CA GLY A 84 22.54 38.50 -21.96
C GLY A 84 23.28 39.52 -21.09
N SER A 85 24.22 39.05 -20.27
CA SER A 85 25.28 39.88 -19.75
C SER A 85 26.50 39.61 -20.60
N SER A 86 26.83 40.57 -21.44
CA SER A 86 28.20 40.77 -21.92
C SER A 86 29.18 40.56 -20.77
N GLY A 87 30.06 39.56 -20.87
CA GLY A 87 31.18 39.39 -19.95
C GLY A 87 31.27 38.01 -19.30
N GLY A 88 32.13 37.17 -19.88
CA GLY A 88 32.72 36.02 -19.21
C GLY A 88 31.84 34.78 -19.16
N SER A 89 32.06 33.89 -20.12
CA SER A 89 31.72 32.47 -20.00
C SER A 89 32.44 31.88 -18.78
N LYS A 90 31.79 31.94 -17.60
CA LYS A 90 32.10 30.99 -16.55
C LYS A 90 31.40 29.70 -16.92
N GLU A 91 32.16 28.78 -17.51
CA GLU A 91 31.78 27.37 -17.59
C GLU A 91 31.68 26.82 -16.17
N VAL A 92 30.52 27.03 -15.53
CA VAL A 92 30.15 26.26 -14.35
C VAL A 92 29.64 24.95 -14.92
N GLY A 93 30.48 23.91 -14.91
CA GLY A 93 30.08 22.56 -15.32
C GLY A 93 28.76 22.20 -14.66
N GLN A 94 27.68 22.13 -15.43
CA GLN A 94 26.36 21.83 -14.90
C GLN A 94 26.36 20.36 -14.47
N VAL A 95 26.49 20.12 -13.16
CA VAL A 95 26.21 18.82 -12.59
C VAL A 95 24.76 18.45 -12.96
N LEU A 96 24.59 17.34 -13.67
CA LEU A 96 23.27 16.85 -14.06
C LEU A 96 22.44 16.61 -12.79
N LYS A 97 21.29 17.29 -12.69
CA LYS A 97 20.37 17.10 -11.56
C LYS A 97 19.64 15.78 -11.75
N THR A 98 19.76 14.87 -10.80
CA THR A 98 18.94 13.65 -10.77
C THR A 98 17.59 13.95 -10.11
N PRO A 99 16.48 13.29 -10.53
CA PRO A 99 15.18 13.47 -9.88
C PRO A 99 15.13 13.00 -8.42
N GLY A 100 16.05 12.14 -8.00
CA GLY A 100 16.13 11.57 -6.65
C GLY A 100 17.36 10.69 -6.49
N GLN A 101 17.51 10.09 -5.30
CA GLN A 101 18.59 9.16 -4.97
C GLN A 101 18.24 7.75 -5.48
N PRO A 102 19.17 7.02 -6.14
CA PRO A 102 18.96 5.62 -6.47
C PRO A 102 19.07 4.76 -5.21
N TRP A 103 18.12 3.85 -5.02
CA TRP A 103 18.14 2.88 -3.92
C TRP A 103 18.48 1.49 -4.45
N GLN A 104 19.45 0.83 -3.81
CA GLN A 104 19.73 -0.61 -3.99
C GLN A 104 19.05 -1.34 -2.83
N TRP A 105 18.09 -2.20 -3.14
CA TRP A 105 17.29 -2.93 -2.14
C TRP A 105 17.84 -4.32 -1.79
N ASP A 106 18.98 -4.69 -2.41
CA ASP A 106 19.70 -5.95 -2.19
C ASP A 106 20.75 -5.84 -1.07
#